data_AF-A0A0N4W4D1-F1
#
_entry.id   AF-A0A0N4W4D1-F1
#
_cell.length_a   1.000
_cell.length_b   1.000
_cell.length_c   1.000
_cell.angle_alpha   90.00
_cell.angle_beta   90.00
_cell.angle_gamma   90.00
#
_symmetry.space_group_name_H-M   'P 1'
#
loop_
_entity.id
_entity.type
_entity.pdbx_description
1 polymer ?
#
loop_
_entity_poly.entity_id
_entity_poly.type
_entity_poly.pdbx_seq_one_letter_code
_entity_poly.pdbx_strand_id
1 'polypeptide(L)'
;LKNENGGGNEANPNDDNPIRPSSFGLRPHFSAVNINCDKWYQTMDEKARLLLQDPPSLADGMDRETEKNLRFFGCSLIQEGAVLLKLPQVAAATGQILFQRFYYLKSFLKFRYEHTVMACLLLASKIEEEPRRTRDVYNTFYRLEQLHKLRESGRAINE
;
A
#
# COMPACT_ATOMS: atom_id res chain seq x y z
N LEU A 1 -24.22 13.24 4.59
CA LEU A 1 -24.50 13.81 3.26
C LEU A 1 -24.80 12.65 2.32
N LYS A 2 -26.07 12.52 1.92
CA LYS A 2 -26.52 11.57 0.92
C LYS A 2 -25.77 11.89 -0.38
N ASN A 3 -24.85 11.02 -0.80
CA ASN A 3 -24.34 11.09 -2.17
C ASN A 3 -25.37 10.41 -3.06
N GLU A 4 -26.24 11.24 -3.62
CA GLU A 4 -27.03 10.93 -4.79
C GLU A 4 -26.07 10.57 -5.92
N ASN A 5 -25.95 9.29 -6.23
CA ASN A 5 -25.49 8.80 -7.52
C ASN A 5 -25.96 7.35 -7.65
N GLY A 6 -27.28 7.21 -7.67
CA GLY A 6 -28.00 6.04 -8.16
C GLY A 6 -28.76 6.45 -9.41
N GLY A 7 -28.06 6.92 -10.45
CA GLY A 7 -28.61 6.97 -11.79
C GLY A 7 -28.76 5.55 -12.30
N GLY A 8 -29.81 4.87 -11.87
CA GLY A 8 -30.28 3.68 -12.56
C GLY A 8 -30.55 4.07 -14.01
N ASN A 9 -30.02 3.31 -14.95
CA ASN A 9 -30.47 3.36 -16.34
C ASN A 9 -31.93 2.90 -16.38
N GLU A 10 -32.87 3.80 -16.06
CA GLU A 10 -34.17 3.75 -16.68
C GLU A 10 -33.93 4.01 -18.16
N ALA A 11 -34.26 3.02 -19.00
CA ALA A 11 -34.19 3.18 -20.44
C ALA A 11 -35.08 4.36 -20.83
N ASN A 12 -34.46 5.48 -21.20
CA ASN A 12 -35.18 6.62 -21.75
C ASN A 12 -35.89 6.12 -23.03
N PRO A 13 -37.23 6.19 -23.13
CA PRO A 13 -37.96 5.58 -24.24
C PRO A 13 -37.65 6.19 -25.62
N ASN A 14 -36.85 7.27 -25.66
CA ASN A 14 -36.56 8.06 -26.84
C ASN A 14 -35.06 8.06 -27.25
N ASP A 15 -34.27 7.10 -26.77
CA ASP A 15 -32.86 6.98 -27.19
C ASP A 15 -32.74 6.12 -28.47
N ASP A 16 -32.90 6.77 -29.63
CA ASP A 16 -32.75 6.16 -30.96
C ASP A 16 -31.29 5.87 -31.36
N ASN A 17 -30.34 5.90 -30.42
CA ASN A 17 -28.95 5.54 -30.71
C ASN A 17 -28.74 4.01 -30.64
N PRO A 18 -28.41 3.33 -31.76
CA PRO A 18 -28.16 1.89 -31.77
C PRO A 18 -26.82 1.50 -31.11
N ILE A 19 -26.00 2.49 -30.75
CA ILE A 19 -24.66 2.27 -30.19
C ILE A 19 -24.73 2.48 -28.68
N ARG A 20 -24.74 1.37 -27.93
CA ARG A 20 -24.49 1.41 -26.49
C ARG A 20 -23.06 1.92 -26.25
N PRO A 21 -22.86 2.96 -25.42
CA PRO A 21 -21.52 3.41 -25.08
C PRO A 21 -20.73 2.29 -24.40
N SER A 22 -19.45 2.17 -24.75
CA SER A 22 -18.57 1.15 -24.21
C SER A 22 -18.52 1.24 -22.69
N SER A 23 -18.63 0.10 -22.01
CA SER A 23 -18.39 -0.01 -20.57
C SER A 23 -16.90 0.04 -20.21
N PHE A 24 -16.03 0.16 -21.21
CA PHE A 24 -14.59 0.28 -21.03
C PHE A 24 -14.26 1.56 -20.26
N GLY A 25 -13.69 1.40 -19.06
CA GLY A 25 -13.37 2.51 -18.15
C GLY A 25 -14.45 2.83 -17.11
N LEU A 26 -15.66 2.26 -17.22
CA LEU A 26 -16.67 2.38 -16.17
C LEU A 26 -16.29 1.53 -14.96
N ARG A 27 -16.56 2.05 -13.75
CA ARG A 27 -16.35 1.30 -12.51
C ARG A 27 -17.32 0.12 -12.46
N PRO A 28 -16.85 -1.11 -12.17
CA PRO A 28 -17.73 -2.23 -11.91
C PRO A 28 -18.67 -1.90 -10.74
N HIS A 29 -19.96 -2.16 -10.90
CA HIS A 29 -21.02 -1.85 -9.93
C HIS A 29 -20.77 -2.42 -8.50
N PHE A 30 -19.91 -3.44 -8.39
CA PHE A 30 -19.58 -4.11 -7.13
C PHE A 30 -18.12 -3.91 -6.68
N SER A 31 -17.33 -3.10 -7.39
CA SER A 31 -15.97 -2.80 -6.97
C SER A 31 -15.98 -1.74 -5.86
N ALA A 32 -15.90 -2.20 -4.61
CA ALA A 32 -15.57 -1.32 -3.47
C ALA A 32 -14.13 -0.75 -3.58
N VAL A 33 -13.32 -1.30 -4.49
CA VAL A 33 -11.93 -0.92 -4.69
C VAL A 33 -11.87 0.23 -5.70
N ASN A 34 -11.79 1.44 -5.16
CA ASN A 34 -11.52 2.64 -5.94
C ASN A 34 -10.00 2.85 -6.10
N ILE A 35 -9.47 2.54 -7.30
CA ILE A 35 -8.06 2.70 -7.69
C ILE A 35 -7.79 4.06 -8.36
N ASN A 36 -8.74 5.01 -8.31
CA ASN A 36 -8.51 6.33 -8.92
C ASN A 36 -7.38 7.06 -8.18
N CYS A 37 -6.47 7.66 -8.94
CA CYS A 37 -5.37 8.46 -8.41
C CYS A 37 -5.90 9.64 -7.57
N ASP A 38 -7.08 10.18 -7.88
CA ASP A 38 -7.74 11.26 -7.13
C ASP A 38 -8.03 10.91 -5.67
N LYS A 39 -8.30 9.63 -5.35
CA LYS A 39 -8.46 9.19 -3.97
C LYS A 39 -7.15 9.25 -3.17
N TRP A 40 -6.03 9.30 -3.89
CA TRP A 40 -4.67 9.34 -3.36
C TRP A 40 -4.02 10.72 -3.45
N TYR A 41 -4.58 11.65 -4.23
CA TYR A 41 -4.36 13.10 -4.09
C TYR A 41 -5.06 13.65 -2.83
N GLN A 42 -4.82 13.00 -1.68
CA GLN A 42 -5.34 13.35 -0.36
C GLN A 42 -4.85 14.71 0.17
N THR A 43 -4.11 15.46 -0.66
CA THR A 43 -3.57 16.77 -0.36
C THR A 43 -4.47 17.91 -0.82
N MET A 44 -5.46 17.66 -1.70
CA MET A 44 -6.33 18.71 -2.24
C MET A 44 -7.75 18.70 -1.63
N ASP A 45 -8.20 17.59 -1.06
CA ASP A 45 -9.50 17.46 -0.38
C ASP A 45 -9.32 17.50 1.15
N GLU A 46 -9.98 18.45 1.82
CA GLU A 46 -9.85 18.65 3.27
C GLU A 46 -10.26 17.39 4.05
N LYS A 47 -11.28 16.67 3.57
CA LYS A 47 -11.74 15.43 4.21
C LYS A 47 -10.68 14.34 4.16
N ALA A 48 -9.96 14.21 3.05
CA ALA A 48 -8.87 13.25 2.92
C ALA A 48 -7.67 13.61 3.81
N ARG A 49 -7.40 14.92 3.97
CA ARG A 49 -6.38 15.43 4.87
C ARG A 49 -6.68 15.13 6.34
N LEU A 50 -7.95 15.18 6.75
CA LEU A 50 -8.39 14.77 8.08
C LEU A 50 -8.23 13.25 8.30
N LEU A 51 -8.50 12.42 7.29
CA LEU A 51 -8.26 10.98 7.37
C LEU A 51 -6.77 10.61 7.54
N LEU A 52 -5.86 11.45 7.04
CA LEU A 52 -4.42 11.30 7.28
C LEU A 52 -4.00 11.63 8.71
N GLN A 53 -4.75 12.51 9.40
CA GLN A 53 -4.45 12.89 10.79
C GLN A 53 -4.76 11.75 11.76
N ASP A 54 -5.80 10.96 11.47
CA ASP A 54 -6.26 9.85 12.32
C ASP A 54 -6.24 8.51 11.56
N PRO A 55 -5.06 7.87 11.44
CA PRO A 55 -4.96 6.58 10.76
C PRO A 55 -5.76 5.49 11.48
N PRO A 56 -6.28 4.48 10.75
CA PRO A 56 -7.13 3.43 11.31
C PRO A 56 -6.53 2.68 12.51
N SER A 57 -5.20 2.61 12.60
CA SER A 57 -4.50 2.01 13.73
C SER A 57 -4.81 2.72 15.06
N LEU A 58 -4.98 4.04 15.06
CA LEU A 58 -5.33 4.80 16.27
C LEU A 58 -6.75 4.49 16.73
N ALA A 59 -7.69 4.41 15.78
CA ALA A 59 -9.07 4.02 16.06
C ALA A 59 -9.18 2.59 16.61
N ASP A 60 -8.26 1.70 16.22
CA ASP A 60 -8.15 0.35 16.74
C ASP A 60 -7.37 0.26 18.09
N GLY A 61 -6.91 1.38 18.64
CA GLY A 61 -6.29 1.46 19.97
C GLY A 61 -4.75 1.46 19.99
N MET A 62 -4.07 1.68 18.85
CA MET A 62 -2.61 1.87 18.82
C MET A 62 -2.24 3.30 19.23
N ASP A 63 -1.17 3.45 20.00
CA ASP A 63 -0.61 4.76 20.32
C ASP A 63 0.03 5.44 19.07
N ARG A 64 -0.06 6.77 19.01
CA ARG A 64 0.41 7.57 17.86
C ARG A 64 1.93 7.49 17.67
N GLU A 65 2.70 7.44 18.75
CA GLU A 65 4.15 7.32 18.65
C GLU A 65 4.54 5.94 18.13
N THR A 66 3.89 4.90 18.65
CA THR A 66 4.08 3.51 18.18
C THR A 66 3.75 3.35 16.70
N GLU A 67 2.63 3.94 16.27
CA GLU A 67 2.19 3.93 14.87
C GLU A 67 3.21 4.60 13.94
N LYS A 68 3.69 5.78 14.33
CA LYS A 68 4.73 6.52 13.60
C LYS A 68 6.04 5.73 13.53
N ASN A 69 6.43 5.10 14.62
CA ASN A 69 7.64 4.28 14.69
C ASN A 69 7.53 3.05 13.77
N LEU A 70 6.36 2.38 13.73
CA LEU A 70 6.11 1.27 12.80
C LEU A 70 6.14 1.72 11.35
N ARG A 71 5.60 2.91 11.04
CA ARG A 71 5.69 3.50 9.69
C ARG A 71 7.13 3.73 9.26
N PHE A 72 7.93 4.34 10.12
CA PHE A 72 9.35 4.58 9.87
C PHE A 72 10.10 3.26 9.71
N PHE A 73 9.93 2.35 10.65
CA PHE A 73 10.59 1.05 10.66
C PHE A 73 10.26 0.21 9.43
N GLY A 74 8.99 0.18 9.01
CA GLY A 74 8.59 -0.51 7.79
C GLY A 74 9.25 0.07 6.53
N CYS A 75 9.41 1.39 6.44
CA CYS A 75 10.16 2.01 5.34
C CYS A 75 11.64 1.65 5.36
N SER A 76 12.27 1.59 6.55
CA SER A 76 13.66 1.14 6.70
C SER A 76 13.84 -0.30 6.25
N LEU A 77 12.93 -1.20 6.63
CA LEU A 77 12.96 -2.60 6.18
C LEU A 77 12.80 -2.75 4.66
N ILE A 78 11.95 -1.93 4.04
CA ILE A 78 11.80 -1.90 2.58
C ILE A 78 13.11 -1.46 1.91
N GLN A 79 13.78 -0.45 2.45
CA GLN A 79 15.07 0.02 1.95
C GLN A 79 16.14 -1.07 2.05
N GLU A 80 16.30 -1.68 3.23
CA GLU A 80 17.27 -2.76 3.46
C GLU A 80 16.99 -3.97 2.55
N GLY A 81 15.71 -4.37 2.44
CA GLY A 81 15.28 -5.44 1.55
C GLY A 81 15.56 -5.15 0.08
N ALA A 82 15.32 -3.92 -0.38
CA ALA A 82 15.58 -3.50 -1.75
C ALA A 82 17.07 -3.55 -2.09
N VAL A 83 17.94 -3.09 -1.18
CA VAL A 83 19.40 -3.16 -1.35
C VAL A 83 19.86 -4.62 -1.46
N LEU A 84 19.40 -5.50 -0.56
CA LEU A 84 19.78 -6.92 -0.58
C LEU A 84 19.27 -7.66 -1.83
N LEU A 85 18.09 -7.29 -2.34
CA LEU A 85 17.53 -7.82 -3.59
C LEU A 85 18.11 -7.15 -4.85
N LYS A 86 19.03 -6.19 -4.68
CA LYS A 86 19.62 -5.40 -5.77
C LYS A 86 18.54 -4.77 -6.66
N LEU A 87 17.53 -4.18 -6.04
CA LEU A 87 16.49 -3.41 -6.73
C LEU A 87 16.94 -1.96 -6.94
N PRO A 88 16.48 -1.29 -8.02
CA PRO A 88 16.71 0.14 -8.19
C PRO A 88 16.04 0.93 -7.05
N GLN A 89 16.62 2.08 -6.69
CA GLN A 89 16.10 2.92 -5.60
C GLN A 89 14.68 3.43 -5.88
N VAL A 90 14.30 3.56 -7.16
CA VAL A 90 12.92 3.88 -7.56
C VAL A 90 11.95 2.81 -7.07
N ALA A 91 12.30 1.52 -7.15
CA ALA A 91 11.47 0.43 -6.62
C ALA A 91 11.38 0.45 -5.09
N ALA A 92 12.45 0.82 -4.39
CA ALA A 92 12.42 1.02 -2.94
C ALA A 92 11.44 2.15 -2.57
N ALA A 93 11.52 3.29 -3.25
CA ALA A 93 10.63 4.43 -3.05
C ALA A 93 9.16 4.07 -3.36
N THR A 94 8.90 3.38 -4.47
CA THR A 94 7.56 2.87 -4.82
C THR A 94 7.03 1.93 -3.74
N GLY A 95 7.87 1.02 -3.23
CA GLY A 95 7.52 0.13 -2.11
C GLY A 95 7.14 0.88 -0.84
N GLN A 96 7.91 1.91 -0.46
CA GLN A 96 7.63 2.76 0.70
C GLN A 96 6.30 3.51 0.55
N ILE A 97 6.02 4.05 -0.63
CA ILE A 97 4.75 4.72 -0.92
C ILE A 97 3.58 3.74 -0.78
N LEU A 98 3.70 2.54 -1.36
CA LEU A 98 2.67 1.49 -1.24
C LEU A 98 2.41 1.10 0.22
N PHE A 99 3.47 0.96 1.02
CA PHE A 99 3.38 0.62 2.43
C PHE A 99 2.68 1.72 3.24
N GLN A 100 3.07 2.98 3.05
CA GLN A 100 2.42 4.12 3.69
C GLN A 100 0.94 4.19 3.34
N ARG A 101 0.62 4.08 2.05
CA ARG A 101 -0.74 4.08 1.53
C ARG A 101 -1.58 2.96 2.12
N PHE A 102 -1.02 1.77 2.24
CA PHE A 102 -1.71 0.63 2.84
C PHE A 102 -2.12 0.95 4.29
N TYR A 103 -1.20 1.44 5.12
CA TYR A 103 -1.48 1.73 6.53
C TYR A 103 -2.24 3.03 6.80
N TYR A 104 -2.47 3.87 5.80
CA TYR A 104 -3.50 4.92 5.89
C TYR A 104 -4.92 4.40 5.62
N LEU A 105 -5.07 3.20 5.06
CA LEU A 105 -6.36 2.55 4.86
C LEU A 105 -6.61 1.35 5.79
N LYS A 106 -5.55 0.78 6.36
CA LYS A 106 -5.58 -0.44 7.17
C LYS A 106 -4.81 -0.21 8.46
N SER A 107 -5.16 -1.00 9.47
CA SER A 107 -4.57 -0.92 10.80
C SER A 107 -3.40 -1.89 10.95
N PHE A 108 -2.35 -1.46 11.63
CA PHE A 108 -1.22 -2.30 12.05
C PHE A 108 -1.64 -3.42 13.01
N LEU A 109 -2.72 -3.23 13.78
CA LEU A 109 -3.24 -4.25 14.69
C LEU A 109 -3.98 -5.38 13.95
N LYS A 110 -4.51 -5.09 12.75
CA LYS A 110 -5.19 -6.06 11.90
C LYS A 110 -4.26 -6.73 10.89
N PHE A 111 -3.22 -6.03 10.45
CA PHE A 111 -2.30 -6.49 9.41
C PHE A 111 -0.85 -6.35 9.87
N ARG A 112 -0.19 -7.50 10.04
CA ARG A 112 1.23 -7.61 10.40
C ARG A 112 2.13 -6.92 9.36
N TYR A 113 2.98 -6.01 9.82
CA TYR A 113 3.82 -5.22 8.93
C TYR A 113 4.85 -6.07 8.19
N GLU A 114 5.31 -7.18 8.76
CA GLU A 114 6.31 -8.07 8.15
C GLU A 114 5.83 -8.64 6.82
N HIS A 115 4.56 -9.04 6.76
CA HIS A 115 3.95 -9.50 5.51
C HIS A 115 3.74 -8.36 4.52
N THR A 116 3.31 -7.20 5.03
CA THR A 116 3.03 -6.02 4.20
C THR A 116 4.30 -5.49 3.54
N VAL A 117 5.44 -5.40 4.25
CA VAL A 117 6.70 -4.92 3.66
C VAL A 117 7.18 -5.84 2.53
N MET A 118 7.11 -7.16 2.73
CA MET A 118 7.45 -8.16 1.70
C MET A 118 6.53 -8.03 0.48
N ALA A 119 5.22 -7.90 0.71
CA ALA A 119 4.23 -7.76 -0.36
C ALA A 119 4.41 -6.45 -1.14
N CYS A 120 4.64 -5.33 -0.45
CA CYS A 120 4.90 -4.04 -1.07
C CYS A 120 6.17 -4.06 -1.92
N LEU A 121 7.25 -4.68 -1.45
CA LEU A 121 8.49 -4.75 -2.21
C LEU A 121 8.37 -5.69 -3.43
N LEU A 122 7.67 -6.81 -3.29
CA LEU A 122 7.37 -7.69 -4.41
C LEU A 122 6.51 -6.99 -5.46
N LEU A 123 5.48 -6.24 -5.05
CA LEU A 123 4.63 -5.46 -5.96
C LEU A 123 5.42 -4.33 -6.63
N ALA A 124 6.22 -3.58 -5.87
CA ALA A 124 7.06 -2.51 -6.41
C ALA A 124 8.06 -3.03 -7.44
N SER A 125 8.66 -4.21 -7.22
CA SER A 125 9.54 -4.86 -8.20
C SER A 125 8.85 -5.10 -9.55
N LYS A 126 7.55 -5.41 -9.55
CA LYS A 126 6.76 -5.58 -10.77
C LYS A 126 6.41 -4.25 -11.43
N ILE A 127 6.07 -3.23 -10.64
CA ILE A 127 5.71 -1.90 -11.13
C ILE A 127 6.90 -1.24 -11.84
N GLU A 128 8.11 -1.42 -11.31
CA GLU A 128 9.33 -0.87 -11.90
C GLU A 128 9.98 -1.81 -12.94
N GLU A 129 9.25 -2.80 -13.45
CA GLU A 129 9.70 -3.74 -14.48
C GLU A 129 10.99 -4.51 -14.14
N GLU A 130 11.26 -4.71 -12.84
CA GLU A 130 12.42 -5.43 -12.30
C GLU A 130 11.95 -6.57 -11.37
N PRO A 131 11.17 -7.54 -11.87
CA PRO A 131 10.46 -8.49 -11.03
C PRO A 131 11.40 -9.40 -10.23
N ARG A 132 11.01 -9.71 -8.98
CA ARG A 132 11.70 -10.69 -8.13
C ARG A 132 10.80 -11.89 -7.87
N ARG A 133 11.39 -13.07 -7.64
CA ARG A 133 10.62 -14.25 -7.23
C ARG A 133 10.21 -14.09 -5.77
N THR A 134 9.00 -14.53 -5.43
CA THR A 134 8.49 -14.45 -4.05
C THR A 134 9.42 -15.13 -3.04
N ARG A 135 10.03 -16.25 -3.42
CA ARG A 135 11.00 -16.96 -2.57
C ARG A 135 12.25 -16.13 -2.28
N ASP A 136 12.73 -15.36 -3.25
CA ASP A 136 13.93 -14.54 -3.09
C ASP A 136 13.64 -13.40 -2.11
N VAL A 137 12.46 -12.77 -2.23
CA VAL A 137 11.98 -11.76 -1.27
C VAL A 137 11.88 -12.36 0.13
N TYR A 138 11.22 -13.51 0.28
CA TYR A 138 11.08 -14.18 1.58
C TYR A 138 12.43 -14.50 2.22
N ASN A 139 13.37 -15.08 1.45
CA ASN A 139 14.70 -15.41 1.93
C ASN A 139 15.49 -14.17 2.37
N THR A 140 15.36 -13.06 1.65
CA THR A 140 16.00 -11.79 2.02
C THR A 140 15.47 -11.28 3.36
N PHE A 141 14.15 -11.26 3.57
CA PHE A 141 13.57 -10.79 4.83
C PHE A 141 13.85 -11.74 5.99
N TYR A 142 13.87 -13.06 5.73
CA TYR A 142 14.34 -14.03 6.71
C TYR A 142 15.79 -13.75 7.12
N ARG A 143 16.69 -13.48 6.16
CA ARG A 143 18.08 -13.13 6.45
C ARG A 143 18.20 -11.82 7.22
N LEU A 144 17.41 -10.79 6.87
CA LEU A 144 17.38 -9.51 7.59
C LEU A 144 17.01 -9.70 9.07
N GLU A 145 15.98 -10.48 9.33
CA GLU A 145 15.55 -10.79 10.70
C GLU A 145 16.68 -11.46 11.50
N GLN A 146 17.39 -12.42 10.90
CA GLN A 146 18.54 -13.07 11.56
C GLN A 146 19.69 -12.08 11.84
N LEU A 147 19.98 -11.18 10.90
CA LEU A 147 21.01 -10.16 11.08
C LEU A 147 20.68 -9.18 12.21
N HIS A 148 19.41 -8.76 12.31
CA HIS A 148 18.95 -7.89 13.40
C HIS A 148 19.08 -8.59 14.75
N LYS A 149 18.64 -9.86 14.86
CA LYS A 149 18.82 -10.68 16.08
C LYS A 149 20.29 -10.84 16.48
N LEU A 150 21.17 -11.06 15.51
CA LEU A 150 22.61 -11.17 15.77
C LEU A 150 23.19 -9.85 16.28
N ARG A 151 22.82 -8.72 15.67
CA ARG A 151 23.25 -7.38 16.10
C ARG A 151 22.80 -7.07 17.53
N GLU A 152 21.56 -7.43 17.87
CA GLU A 152 21.03 -7.26 19.23
C GLU A 152 21.71 -8.17 20.26
N SER A 153 22.18 -9.35 19.85
CA SER A 153 22.91 -10.28 20.72
C SER A 153 24.36 -9.87 21.04
N GLY A 154 24.85 -8.76 20.46
CA GLY A 154 26.22 -8.26 20.67
C GLY A 154 27.33 -9.13 20.06
N ARG A 155 26.99 -10.10 19.20
CA ARG A 155 27.97 -10.93 18.49
C ARG A 155 28.42 -10.22 17.21
N ALA A 156 29.72 -10.02 17.06
CA ALA A 156 30.31 -9.45 15.85
C ALA A 156 29.93 -10.30 14.62
N ILE A 157 29.36 -9.66 13.60
CA ILE A 157 29.16 -10.26 12.28
C ILE A 157 30.55 -10.19 11.64
N ASN A 158 31.31 -11.28 11.74
CA ASN A 158 32.65 -11.35 11.14
C ASN A 158 32.57 -11.12 9.62
N GLU A 159 33.56 -10.38 9.13
CA GLU A 159 33.78 -9.87 7.76
C GLU A 159 33.60 -10.90 6.63
#